data_AF-A0A380GR59-F1
#
_entry.id   AF-A0A380GR59-F1
#
_cell.length_a   1.000
_cell.length_b   1.000
_cell.length_c   1.000
_cell.angle_alpha   90.00
_cell.angle_beta   90.00
_cell.angle_gamma   90.00
#
_symmetry.space_group_name_H-M   'P 1'
#
loop_
_entity.id
_entity.type
_entity.pdbx_description
1 polymer ?
#
loop_
_entity_poly.entity_id
_entity_poly.type
_entity_poly.pdbx_seq_one_letter_code
_entity_poly.pdbx_strand_id
1 'polypeptide(L)'
;MTINIATIGSFITNDNFNSRFNPYYKQFFNVVAQETYAPITNDEMSCDFFNQLKDKQPKYLILDFLLDVFHCWRNDSSNFDRYFEHWKISVQQLMTFLKNEMSDCHVILVQGHLPDTFIDGSSMTTYCEENNIAQLNIEKMNKQWETLNRYFCEQCDVEVLNLTTNYQLDKMYMTTTHGFHFETKFYNSFLNQLISMTYQRPVMDVNQALTTQRIYLNEDYELLQTKQVEVVLNSDENIIKLAREGQKEKNDVYRLYKTLLKNDYMLHAHENGVSKLYQRRYVDELWDRNDLNRVGDVYYTLDEPINAKDGKAIKNKKLIVIFPCMPKWENFFNPSITERMFNKFYNGIESKLTKNVYTMRIMDLNVTYGSHFINTDNNETLERDISHAIIEVKEKLNLQDNDIVLYGASKGGTGALYYGAKLDLKCLAVDPIIHLGQYNENDTHFLRGMRTVDLSDQINAYLSQGSKLEKYIIGSENIAFNFKYISKITGTNVTRLNKKDEKIKIHSDVSRNTVMEALMFLNKMLLNKRLFTAVFYLSGMEKKLRYLKGVALLYKTMTKIK
;
A
#
# COMPACT_ATOMS: atom_id res chain seq x y z
N MET A 1 8.78 -15.13 13.37
CA MET A 1 8.67 -15.68 14.74
C MET A 1 8.50 -14.55 15.74
N THR A 2 7.54 -14.62 16.65
CA THR A 2 7.36 -13.63 17.73
C THR A 2 8.51 -13.70 18.73
N ILE A 3 8.86 -12.58 19.36
CA ILE A 3 9.91 -12.52 20.38
C ILE A 3 9.32 -12.87 21.74
N ASN A 4 9.94 -13.81 22.45
CA ASN A 4 9.60 -14.11 23.85
C ASN A 4 10.09 -12.98 24.76
N ILE A 5 9.19 -12.43 25.56
CA ILE A 5 9.45 -11.34 26.50
C ILE A 5 8.92 -11.69 27.89
N ALA A 6 9.49 -11.07 28.91
CA ALA A 6 8.93 -11.06 30.26
C ALA A 6 8.67 -9.63 30.72
N THR A 7 7.75 -9.46 31.67
CA THR A 7 7.40 -8.14 32.20
C THR A 7 7.38 -8.10 33.72
N ILE A 8 7.85 -6.99 34.29
CA ILE A 8 7.67 -6.64 35.72
C ILE A 8 7.15 -5.21 35.76
N GLY A 9 5.95 -4.98 36.28
CA GLY A 9 5.51 -3.60 36.35
C GLY A 9 4.06 -3.39 36.67
N SER A 10 3.63 -2.15 36.46
CA SER A 10 2.28 -1.66 36.71
C SER A 10 1.37 -1.82 35.49
N PHE A 11 0.19 -1.20 35.55
CA PHE A 11 -0.71 -1.08 34.40
C PHE A 11 -0.04 -0.40 33.19
N ILE A 12 0.98 0.46 33.41
CA ILE A 12 1.75 1.12 32.34
C ILE A 12 2.48 0.11 31.46
N THR A 13 3.00 -0.98 32.02
CA THR A 13 3.61 -2.06 31.23
C THR A 13 2.60 -3.14 30.87
N ASN A 14 1.77 -3.59 31.81
CA ASN A 14 0.97 -4.79 31.64
C ASN A 14 -0.22 -4.60 30.71
N ASP A 15 -0.86 -3.43 30.69
CA ASP A 15 -1.97 -3.16 29.77
C ASP A 15 -1.51 -3.16 28.31
N ASN A 16 -0.24 -2.85 28.04
CA ASN A 16 0.33 -2.93 26.70
C ASN A 16 0.39 -4.35 26.14
N PHE A 17 0.30 -5.36 27.00
CA PHE A 17 0.22 -6.78 26.64
C PHE A 17 -1.18 -7.37 26.85
N ASN A 18 -2.20 -6.51 26.74
CA ASN A 18 -3.60 -6.87 26.70
C ASN A 18 -4.22 -6.44 25.35
N SER A 19 -4.87 -7.38 24.65
CA SER A 19 -5.41 -7.15 23.31
C SER A 19 -6.56 -6.13 23.28
N ARG A 20 -7.11 -5.76 24.45
CA ARG A 20 -8.05 -4.64 24.57
C ARG A 20 -7.40 -3.29 24.26
N PHE A 21 -6.16 -3.08 24.71
CA PHE A 21 -5.45 -1.81 24.58
C PHE A 21 -4.52 -1.82 23.37
N ASN A 22 -3.77 -2.92 23.19
CA ASN A 22 -2.91 -3.15 22.04
C ASN A 22 -3.35 -4.41 21.28
N PRO A 23 -4.26 -4.30 20.31
CA PRO A 23 -4.75 -5.49 19.61
C PRO A 23 -3.66 -6.26 18.84
N TYR A 24 -2.53 -5.60 18.52
CA TYR A 24 -1.49 -6.16 17.66
C TYR A 24 -0.25 -6.70 18.38
N TYR A 25 -0.12 -6.56 19.71
CA TYR A 25 1.13 -6.96 20.38
C TYR A 25 1.49 -8.43 20.13
N LYS A 26 0.49 -9.33 20.08
CA LYS A 26 0.68 -10.78 19.86
C LYS A 26 1.25 -11.12 18.48
N GLN A 27 1.22 -10.19 17.53
CA GLN A 27 1.87 -10.37 16.22
C GLN A 27 3.39 -10.24 16.32
N PHE A 28 3.89 -9.63 17.40
CA PHE A 28 5.30 -9.32 17.61
C PHE A 28 5.87 -9.99 18.86
N PHE A 29 5.09 -10.14 19.93
CA PHE A 29 5.59 -10.56 21.22
C PHE A 29 4.78 -11.70 21.81
N ASN A 30 5.47 -12.60 22.48
CA ASN A 30 4.91 -13.65 23.31
C ASN A 30 5.36 -13.40 24.75
N VAL A 31 4.44 -13.05 25.65
CA VAL A 31 4.75 -12.84 27.06
C VAL A 31 4.84 -14.20 27.75
N VAL A 32 6.04 -14.59 28.17
CA VAL A 32 6.32 -15.92 28.74
C VAL A 32 6.39 -15.93 30.26
N ALA A 33 6.56 -14.76 30.88
CA ALA A 33 6.54 -14.56 32.33
C ALA A 33 6.10 -13.12 32.64
N GLN A 34 5.35 -12.92 33.72
CA GLN A 34 4.80 -11.61 34.05
C GLN A 34 4.59 -11.46 35.57
N GLU A 35 5.03 -10.34 36.14
CA GLU A 35 4.74 -9.90 37.51
C GLU A 35 3.97 -8.56 37.47
N THR A 36 2.79 -8.53 38.07
CA THR A 36 1.81 -7.43 37.91
C THR A 36 1.34 -6.80 39.21
N TYR A 37 1.66 -7.39 40.37
CA TYR A 37 1.00 -7.02 41.62
C TYR A 37 1.96 -6.65 42.74
N ALA A 38 3.24 -7.00 42.62
CA ALA A 38 4.24 -6.72 43.64
C ALA A 38 5.22 -5.60 43.22
N PRO A 39 5.56 -4.66 44.12
CA PRO A 39 6.74 -3.82 43.94
C PRO A 39 8.01 -4.68 43.98
N ILE A 40 9.11 -4.20 43.41
CA ILE A 40 10.36 -4.99 43.37
C ILE A 40 10.92 -5.29 44.76
N THR A 41 10.53 -4.50 45.77
CA THR A 41 10.91 -4.67 47.18
C THR A 41 10.17 -5.78 47.91
N ASN A 42 9.15 -6.38 47.28
CA ASN A 42 8.43 -7.46 47.93
C ASN A 42 9.29 -8.73 47.91
N ASP A 43 9.66 -9.22 49.09
CA ASP A 43 10.39 -10.49 49.26
C ASP A 43 9.59 -11.69 48.70
N GLU A 44 8.26 -11.53 48.55
CA GLU A 44 7.37 -12.50 47.91
C GLU A 44 7.23 -12.33 46.39
N MET A 45 8.04 -11.47 45.74
CA MET A 45 8.13 -11.48 44.27
C MET A 45 8.31 -12.93 43.83
N SER A 46 7.33 -13.45 43.11
CA SER A 46 7.07 -14.88 43.20
C SER A 46 8.30 -15.66 42.77
N CYS A 47 8.76 -16.59 43.61
CA CYS A 47 9.79 -17.56 43.20
C CYS A 47 9.42 -18.20 41.84
N ASP A 48 8.13 -18.31 41.55
CA ASP A 48 7.61 -18.77 40.27
C ASP A 48 7.99 -17.85 39.11
N PHE A 49 8.00 -16.51 39.26
CA PHE A 49 8.41 -15.58 38.22
C PHE A 49 9.89 -15.78 37.85
N PHE A 50 10.79 -15.82 38.85
CA PHE A 50 12.20 -16.08 38.60
C PHE A 50 12.44 -17.49 38.02
N ASN A 51 11.70 -18.50 38.49
CA ASN A 51 11.75 -19.83 37.90
C ASN A 51 11.29 -19.84 36.44
N GLN A 52 10.23 -19.08 36.10
CA GLN A 52 9.77 -18.93 34.72
C GLN A 52 10.81 -18.20 33.86
N LEU A 53 11.46 -17.15 34.37
CA LEU A 53 12.57 -16.52 33.65
C LEU A 53 13.66 -17.53 33.32
N LYS A 54 14.11 -18.31 34.30
CA LYS A 54 15.14 -19.35 34.10
C LYS A 54 14.71 -20.41 33.08
N ASP A 55 13.47 -20.88 33.15
CA ASP A 55 12.94 -21.93 32.26
C ASP A 55 12.72 -21.42 30.83
N LYS A 56 12.15 -20.22 30.68
CA LYS A 56 11.70 -19.69 29.39
C LYS A 56 12.74 -18.87 28.65
N GLN A 57 13.77 -18.38 29.34
CA GLN A 57 14.86 -17.59 28.76
C GLN A 57 14.36 -16.49 27.79
N PRO A 58 13.49 -15.57 28.24
CA PRO A 58 13.01 -14.46 27.39
C PRO A 58 14.19 -13.62 26.89
N LYS A 59 14.05 -13.10 25.66
CA LYS A 59 15.08 -12.23 25.06
C LYS A 59 15.09 -10.84 25.68
N TYR A 60 13.91 -10.36 26.12
CA TYR A 60 13.77 -9.05 26.75
C TYR A 60 12.99 -9.14 28.06
N LEU A 61 13.46 -8.43 29.06
CA LEU A 61 12.72 -8.09 30.28
C LEU A 61 12.29 -6.62 30.19
N ILE A 62 10.99 -6.39 30.15
CA ILE A 62 10.40 -5.05 30.09
C ILE A 62 9.92 -4.69 31.48
N LEU A 63 10.39 -3.57 32.03
CA LEU A 63 10.07 -3.24 33.42
C LEU A 63 9.77 -1.77 33.68
N ASP A 64 8.90 -1.51 34.66
CA ASP A 64 8.63 -0.19 35.21
C ASP A 64 8.57 -0.22 36.74
N PHE A 65 8.82 0.93 37.38
CA PHE A 65 8.83 1.09 38.83
C PHE A 65 7.64 1.87 39.38
N LEU A 66 6.54 2.00 38.62
CA LEU A 66 5.38 2.77 39.11
C LEU A 66 4.70 2.09 40.30
N LEU A 67 4.68 0.74 40.35
CA LEU A 67 4.15 0.01 41.51
C LEU A 67 4.92 0.33 42.79
N ASP A 68 6.25 0.49 42.71
CA ASP A 68 7.09 0.90 43.84
C ASP A 68 6.70 2.29 44.37
N VAL A 69 6.40 3.22 43.46
CA VAL A 69 5.94 4.58 43.80
C VAL A 69 4.57 4.53 44.47
N PHE A 70 3.62 3.76 43.93
CA PHE A 70 2.31 3.56 44.57
C PHE A 70 2.43 2.88 45.93
N HIS A 71 3.33 1.90 46.07
CA HIS A 71 3.58 1.22 47.34
C HIS A 71 4.12 2.18 48.40
N CYS A 72 5.10 3.01 48.04
CA CYS A 72 5.64 4.05 48.93
C CYS A 72 4.57 5.08 49.31
N TRP A 73 3.67 5.43 48.40
CA TRP A 73 2.56 6.36 48.66
C TRP A 73 1.49 5.76 49.58
N ARG A 74 1.04 4.51 49.35
CA ARG A 74 -0.05 3.89 50.12
C ARG A 74 0.30 3.57 51.56
N ASN A 75 1.53 3.13 51.80
CA ASN A 75 1.91 2.62 53.12
C ASN A 75 2.39 3.71 54.08
N ASP A 76 2.17 4.99 53.72
CA ASP A 76 2.56 6.19 54.46
C ASP A 76 3.96 6.03 55.08
N SER A 77 4.86 5.39 54.31
CA SER A 77 6.23 5.18 54.76
C SER A 77 6.84 6.56 54.78
N SER A 78 6.93 7.13 55.98
CA SER A 78 7.34 8.48 56.29
C SER A 78 8.77 8.83 55.87
N ASN A 79 9.40 8.03 55.01
CA ASN A 79 10.59 8.43 54.28
C ASN A 79 10.78 7.62 52.98
N PHE A 80 10.55 8.24 51.82
CA PHE A 80 10.95 7.69 50.52
C PHE A 80 12.42 7.28 50.51
N ASP A 81 13.28 8.02 51.22
CA ASP A 81 14.71 7.69 51.31
C ASP A 81 14.92 6.32 51.95
N ARG A 82 14.15 5.96 52.98
CA ARG A 82 14.24 4.63 53.61
C ARG A 82 13.75 3.54 52.66
N TYR A 83 12.63 3.77 51.98
CA TYR A 83 12.14 2.84 50.97
C TYR A 83 13.17 2.66 49.85
N PHE A 84 13.76 3.76 49.40
CA PHE A 84 14.75 3.78 48.34
C PHE A 84 16.00 2.97 48.70
N GLU A 85 16.50 3.04 49.94
CA GLU A 85 17.62 2.19 50.38
C GLU A 85 17.28 0.69 50.34
N HIS A 86 16.06 0.30 50.73
CA HIS A 86 15.61 -1.10 50.63
C HIS A 86 15.43 -1.53 49.16
N TRP A 87 14.88 -0.63 48.34
CA TRP A 87 14.69 -0.82 46.91
C TRP A 87 16.02 -1.05 46.18
N LYS A 88 17.08 -0.32 46.55
CA LYS A 88 18.44 -0.54 46.00
C LYS A 88 18.94 -1.96 46.22
N ILE A 89 18.68 -2.55 47.40
CA ILE A 89 19.07 -3.94 47.70
C ILE A 89 18.33 -4.91 46.76
N SER A 90 17.04 -4.69 46.56
CA SER A 90 16.20 -5.54 45.69
C SER A 90 16.63 -5.44 44.22
N VAL A 91 16.95 -4.22 43.76
CA VAL A 91 17.52 -3.98 42.43
C VAL A 91 18.87 -4.68 42.26
N GLN A 92 19.75 -4.65 43.27
CA GLN A 92 21.02 -5.37 43.24
C GLN A 92 20.83 -6.89 43.14
N GLN A 93 19.82 -7.44 43.81
CA GLN A 93 19.48 -8.86 43.70
C GLN A 93 18.96 -9.20 42.29
N LEU A 94 18.06 -8.39 41.73
CA LEU A 94 17.58 -8.57 40.35
C LEU A 94 18.74 -8.50 39.36
N MET A 95 19.62 -7.50 39.46
CA MET A 95 20.80 -7.39 38.59
C MET A 95 21.71 -8.61 38.69
N THR A 96 21.96 -9.08 39.91
CA THR A 96 22.80 -10.26 40.16
C THR A 96 22.17 -11.49 39.53
N PHE A 97 20.86 -11.66 39.68
CA PHE A 97 20.11 -12.73 39.03
C PHE A 97 20.22 -12.64 37.50
N LEU A 98 19.93 -11.48 36.91
CA LEU A 98 19.96 -11.31 35.45
C LEU A 98 21.36 -11.61 34.89
N LYS A 99 22.39 -11.11 35.54
CA LYS A 99 23.79 -11.36 35.14
C LYS A 99 24.20 -12.83 35.23
N ASN A 100 23.77 -13.52 36.30
CA ASN A 100 24.23 -14.88 36.57
C ASN A 100 23.39 -15.96 35.88
N GLU A 101 22.09 -15.70 35.67
CA GLU A 101 21.11 -16.70 35.25
C GLU A 101 20.48 -16.39 33.89
N MET A 102 20.61 -15.15 33.40
CA MET A 102 19.91 -14.64 32.21
C MET A 102 20.85 -13.82 31.30
N SER A 103 22.03 -14.35 30.97
CA SER A 103 23.09 -13.59 30.27
C SER A 103 22.67 -13.01 28.91
N ASP A 104 21.67 -13.59 28.26
CA ASP A 104 21.19 -13.20 26.93
C ASP A 104 19.90 -12.35 26.99
N CYS A 105 19.39 -12.06 28.20
CA CYS A 105 18.19 -11.25 28.40
C CYS A 105 18.55 -9.77 28.48
N HIS A 106 18.05 -8.99 27.52
CA HIS A 106 18.20 -7.53 27.51
C HIS A 106 17.11 -6.86 28.35
N VAL A 107 17.46 -5.78 29.05
CA VAL A 107 16.52 -5.05 29.90
C VAL A 107 16.06 -3.78 29.20
N ILE A 108 14.74 -3.61 29.11
CA ILE A 108 14.09 -2.39 28.62
C ILE A 108 13.35 -1.73 29.79
N LEU A 109 13.81 -0.56 30.21
CA LEU A 109 13.14 0.25 31.22
C LEU A 109 12.06 1.11 30.55
N VAL A 110 10.82 0.98 31.02
CA VAL A 110 9.71 1.84 30.61
C VAL A 110 9.73 3.10 31.48
N GLN A 111 10.07 4.21 30.86
CA GLN A 111 10.08 5.51 31.49
C GLN A 111 8.79 6.26 31.13
N GLY A 112 7.91 6.45 32.10
CA GLY A 112 6.67 7.20 31.94
C GLY A 112 6.53 8.33 32.95
N HIS A 113 5.37 8.99 32.90
CA HIS A 113 4.92 10.00 33.86
C HIS A 113 3.44 9.76 34.12
N LEU A 114 3.01 9.90 35.38
CA LEU A 114 1.59 9.85 35.72
C LEU A 114 0.96 11.22 35.45
N PRO A 115 0.03 11.35 34.49
CA PRO A 115 -0.59 12.63 34.20
C PRO A 115 -1.73 12.92 35.20
N ASP A 116 -2.01 14.21 35.43
CA ASP A 116 -3.17 14.64 36.23
C ASP A 116 -4.44 14.83 35.39
N THR A 117 -4.36 14.79 34.05
CA THR A 117 -5.50 15.14 33.21
C THR A 117 -6.12 13.92 32.54
N PHE A 118 -7.44 13.87 32.53
CA PHE A 118 -8.21 12.96 31.71
C PHE A 118 -8.45 13.53 30.31
N ILE A 119 -8.82 12.67 29.36
CA ILE A 119 -9.20 13.06 27.98
C ILE A 119 -10.31 14.12 27.97
N ASP A 120 -11.24 14.07 28.93
CA ASP A 120 -12.34 15.05 29.07
C ASP A 120 -11.90 16.41 29.65
N GLY A 121 -10.61 16.57 29.96
CA GLY A 121 -10.01 17.78 30.51
C GLY A 121 -10.12 17.92 32.04
N SER A 122 -10.81 17.00 32.72
CA SER A 122 -10.89 17.00 34.17
C SER A 122 -9.61 16.47 34.84
N SER A 123 -9.42 16.79 36.12
CA SER A 123 -8.26 16.39 36.91
C SER A 123 -8.48 15.05 37.64
N MET A 124 -7.45 14.21 37.66
CA MET A 124 -7.38 12.98 38.46
C MET A 124 -7.37 13.31 39.95
N THR A 125 -6.65 14.35 40.35
CA THR A 125 -6.61 14.81 41.74
C THR A 125 -8.01 15.24 42.20
N THR A 126 -8.71 16.08 41.41
CA THR A 126 -10.09 16.47 41.71
C THR A 126 -11.04 15.28 41.72
N TYR A 127 -10.91 14.36 40.75
CA TYR A 127 -11.73 13.14 40.71
C TYR A 127 -11.54 12.29 41.97
N CYS A 128 -10.29 12.17 42.46
CA CYS A 128 -10.02 11.42 43.69
C CYS A 128 -10.69 12.09 44.90
N GLU A 129 -10.60 13.41 45.02
CA GLU A 129 -11.24 14.18 46.09
C GLU A 129 -12.77 14.00 46.08
N GLU A 130 -13.40 14.15 44.91
CA GLU A 130 -14.86 14.03 44.74
C GLU A 130 -15.39 12.62 45.05
N ASN A 131 -14.57 11.59 44.86
CA ASN A 131 -14.97 10.19 45.04
C ASN A 131 -14.46 9.58 46.36
N ASN A 132 -13.96 10.39 47.30
CA ASN A 132 -13.37 9.94 48.58
C ASN A 132 -12.25 8.90 48.39
N ILE A 133 -11.45 9.07 47.33
CA ILE A 133 -10.26 8.28 47.04
C ILE A 133 -9.06 9.02 47.65
N ALA A 134 -8.10 8.28 48.22
CA ALA A 134 -6.91 8.88 48.81
C ALA A 134 -6.18 9.77 47.80
N GLN A 135 -5.83 10.99 48.23
CA GLN A 135 -5.31 12.05 47.35
C GLN A 135 -3.90 11.70 46.86
N LEU A 136 -3.74 11.68 45.54
CA LEU A 136 -2.46 11.42 44.88
C LEU A 136 -1.66 12.73 44.81
N ASN A 137 -0.41 12.73 45.28
CA ASN A 137 0.52 13.83 45.02
C ASN A 137 1.35 13.48 43.78
N ILE A 138 0.81 13.80 42.61
CA ILE A 138 1.35 13.40 41.31
C ILE A 138 2.77 13.95 41.10
N GLU A 139 3.02 15.21 41.45
CA GLU A 139 4.34 15.82 41.33
C GLU A 139 5.39 15.07 42.16
N LYS A 140 5.06 14.77 43.43
CA LYS A 140 5.94 14.01 44.32
C LYS A 140 6.15 12.59 43.80
N MET A 141 5.09 11.91 43.35
CA MET A 141 5.17 10.55 42.83
C MET A 141 6.04 10.47 41.57
N ASN A 142 5.90 11.41 40.64
CA ASN A 142 6.73 11.44 39.43
C ASN A 142 8.20 11.76 39.76
N LYS A 143 8.48 12.64 40.72
CA LYS A 143 9.85 12.90 41.20
C LYS A 143 10.48 11.65 41.83
N GLN A 144 9.70 10.89 42.59
CA GLN A 144 10.13 9.59 43.14
C GLN A 144 10.42 8.60 42.02
N TRP A 145 9.51 8.46 41.04
CA TRP A 145 9.69 7.57 39.90
C TRP A 145 10.95 7.91 39.09
N GLU A 146 11.17 9.19 38.79
CA GLU A 146 12.39 9.66 38.11
C GLU A 146 13.66 9.32 38.90
N THR A 147 13.59 9.34 40.24
CA THR A 147 14.72 9.01 41.10
C THR A 147 15.04 7.51 41.02
N LEU A 148 14.02 6.65 41.03
CA LEU A 148 14.18 5.20 40.82
C LEU A 148 14.76 4.90 39.43
N ASN A 149 14.16 5.47 38.38
CA ASN A 149 14.59 5.28 36.99
C ASN A 149 16.05 5.72 36.79
N ARG A 150 16.41 6.92 37.29
CA ARG A 150 17.77 7.46 37.17
C ARG A 150 18.79 6.53 37.82
N TYR A 151 18.53 6.11 39.07
CA TYR A 151 19.42 5.18 39.75
C TYR A 151 19.57 3.87 38.96
N PHE A 152 18.46 3.29 38.48
CA PHE A 152 18.50 2.05 37.72
C PHE A 152 19.35 2.16 36.46
N CYS A 153 19.17 3.22 35.67
CA CYS A 153 19.98 3.49 34.47
C CYS A 153 21.46 3.77 34.78
N GLU A 154 21.77 4.35 35.94
CA GLU A 154 23.16 4.58 36.37
C GLU A 154 23.87 3.28 36.79
N GLN A 155 23.12 2.27 37.24
CA GLN A 155 23.66 1.00 37.71
C GLN A 155 23.63 -0.12 36.66
N CYS A 156 22.74 -0.02 35.66
CA CYS A 156 22.47 -1.09 34.70
C CYS A 156 22.66 -0.61 33.26
N ASP A 157 23.23 -1.46 32.40
CA ASP A 157 23.15 -1.27 30.96
C ASP A 157 21.75 -1.65 30.47
N VAL A 158 20.94 -0.64 30.17
CA VAL A 158 19.52 -0.79 29.84
C VAL A 158 19.15 0.09 28.67
N GLU A 159 18.23 -0.38 27.84
CA GLU A 159 17.56 0.46 26.86
C GLU A 159 16.36 1.13 27.52
N VAL A 160 16.07 2.38 27.15
CA VAL A 160 14.96 3.15 27.71
C VAL A 160 13.88 3.32 26.67
N LEU A 161 12.68 2.80 26.98
CA LEU A 161 11.46 3.08 26.23
C LEU A 161 10.81 4.33 26.84
N ASN A 162 10.88 5.44 26.12
CA ASN A 162 10.52 6.75 26.66
C ASN A 162 9.09 7.16 26.27
N LEU A 163 8.24 7.31 27.28
CA LEU A 163 6.83 7.69 27.17
C LEU A 163 6.51 8.92 28.04
N THR A 164 7.48 9.81 28.27
CA THR A 164 7.28 11.04 29.06
C THR A 164 6.56 12.16 28.30
N THR A 165 6.12 11.91 27.07
CA THR A 165 5.25 12.81 26.30
C THR A 165 3.93 13.07 27.05
N ASN A 166 3.26 14.19 26.72
CA ASN A 166 1.97 14.57 27.31
C ASN A 166 0.83 13.63 26.89
N TYR A 167 0.70 12.48 27.55
CA TYR A 167 -0.46 11.60 27.45
C TYR A 167 -1.50 11.91 28.52
N GLN A 168 -2.75 11.54 28.27
CA GLN A 168 -3.88 11.70 29.20
C GLN A 168 -4.43 10.36 29.69
N LEU A 169 -5.21 10.38 30.77
CA LEU A 169 -5.95 9.22 31.28
C LEU A 169 -7.33 9.08 30.63
N ASP A 170 -7.80 7.84 30.52
CA ASP A 170 -9.13 7.48 30.04
C ASP A 170 -10.00 6.94 31.19
N LYS A 171 -11.13 7.61 31.45
CA LYS A 171 -12.11 7.21 32.47
C LYS A 171 -12.98 6.02 32.06
N MET A 172 -13.08 5.71 30.76
CA MET A 172 -14.06 4.76 30.23
C MET A 172 -13.98 3.37 30.89
N TYR A 173 -12.81 3.00 31.40
CA TYR A 173 -12.55 1.69 32.00
C TYR A 173 -12.12 1.75 33.47
N MET A 174 -12.20 2.93 34.10
CA MET A 174 -11.94 3.06 35.52
C MET A 174 -13.06 2.40 36.32
N THR A 175 -12.71 1.32 37.02
CA THR A 175 -13.64 0.56 37.89
C THR A 175 -13.28 0.63 39.37
N THR A 176 -12.06 1.08 39.69
CA THR A 176 -11.54 1.18 41.05
C THR A 176 -10.58 2.37 41.16
N THR A 177 -10.15 2.68 42.38
CA THR A 177 -9.16 3.71 42.73
C THR A 177 -7.75 3.45 42.15
N HIS A 178 -7.54 2.32 41.48
CA HIS A 178 -6.25 1.87 40.95
C HIS A 178 -6.34 1.40 39.49
N GLY A 179 -7.52 1.52 38.86
CA GLY A 179 -7.76 1.16 37.46
C GLY A 179 -7.57 2.35 36.52
N PHE A 180 -6.52 3.14 36.71
CA PHE A 180 -6.20 4.22 35.78
C PHE A 180 -5.65 3.62 34.50
N HIS A 181 -6.19 4.05 33.37
CA HIS A 181 -5.73 3.61 32.06
C HIS A 181 -5.36 4.85 31.25
N PHE A 182 -4.30 4.74 30.46
CA PHE A 182 -3.95 5.81 29.53
C PHE A 182 -4.88 5.82 28.31
N GLU A 183 -4.91 6.94 27.60
CA GLU A 183 -5.55 7.04 26.30
C GLU A 183 -4.93 6.06 25.28
N THR A 184 -5.65 5.76 24.20
CA THR A 184 -5.20 4.76 23.19
C THR A 184 -3.84 5.09 22.56
N LYS A 185 -3.51 6.38 22.44
CA LYS A 185 -2.28 6.87 21.83
C LYS A 185 -1.02 6.46 22.59
N PHE A 186 -1.13 6.38 23.92
CA PHE A 186 -0.05 5.90 24.79
C PHE A 186 0.34 4.47 24.43
N TYR A 187 -0.65 3.57 24.36
CA TYR A 187 -0.41 2.16 24.07
C TYR A 187 0.14 1.94 22.65
N ASN A 188 -0.36 2.72 21.67
CA ASN A 188 0.17 2.71 20.32
C ASN A 188 1.65 3.15 20.27
N SER A 189 1.99 4.21 20.99
CA SER A 189 3.36 4.72 21.09
C SER A 189 4.30 3.71 21.74
N PHE A 190 3.87 3.11 22.86
CA PHE A 190 4.61 2.04 23.53
C PHE A 190 4.90 0.89 22.57
N LEU A 191 3.87 0.37 21.89
CA LEU A 191 4.04 -0.80 21.03
C LEU A 191 4.97 -0.49 19.85
N ASN A 192 4.79 0.66 19.19
CA ASN A 192 5.62 1.04 18.06
C ASN A 192 7.10 1.25 18.45
N GLN A 193 7.36 1.91 19.60
CA GLN A 193 8.72 2.07 20.11
C GLN A 193 9.34 0.73 20.49
N LEU A 194 8.60 -0.14 21.20
CA LEU A 194 9.09 -1.46 21.60
C LEU A 194 9.44 -2.32 20.37
N ILE A 195 8.62 -2.30 19.32
CA ILE A 195 8.92 -3.01 18.07
C ILE A 195 10.20 -2.46 17.44
N SER A 196 10.34 -1.13 17.36
CA SER A 196 11.54 -0.49 16.79
C SER A 196 12.83 -0.91 17.51
N MET A 197 12.81 -0.93 18.85
CA MET A 197 13.94 -1.31 19.69
C MET A 197 14.28 -2.80 19.55
N THR A 198 13.28 -3.68 19.61
CA THR A 198 13.50 -5.13 19.72
C THR A 198 13.75 -5.85 18.39
N TYR A 199 13.20 -5.34 17.29
CA TYR A 199 13.32 -5.97 15.97
C TYR A 199 14.42 -5.38 15.09
N GLN A 200 15.15 -4.35 15.54
CA GLN A 200 16.29 -3.70 14.86
C GLN A 200 16.08 -3.56 13.34
N ARG A 201 15.58 -2.39 12.91
CA ARG A 201 15.02 -2.16 11.56
C ARG A 201 15.77 -2.86 10.40
N PRO A 202 15.02 -3.38 9.41
CA PRO A 202 13.56 -3.40 9.32
C PRO A 202 12.97 -4.72 9.85
N VAL A 203 11.73 -4.67 10.36
CA VAL A 203 10.91 -5.82 10.83
C VAL A 203 10.45 -6.68 9.64
N MET A 204 11.35 -6.96 8.68
CA MET A 204 10.98 -7.52 7.39
C MET A 204 10.84 -9.03 7.39
N ASP A 205 11.12 -9.74 8.49
CA ASP A 205 11.07 -11.20 8.45
C ASP A 205 10.55 -11.91 9.70
N VAL A 206 9.24 -11.75 9.95
CA VAL A 206 8.46 -12.65 10.82
C VAL A 206 7.78 -13.75 9.96
N ASN A 207 8.43 -14.16 8.86
CA ASN A 207 8.18 -15.34 8.00
C ASN A 207 6.74 -15.92 8.01
N GLN A 208 5.81 -15.21 7.35
CA GLN A 208 4.42 -15.58 6.96
C GLN A 208 3.28 -14.96 7.78
N ALA A 209 3.45 -14.62 9.06
CA ALA A 209 2.35 -14.08 9.86
C ALA A 209 2.00 -12.62 9.49
N LEU A 210 0.72 -12.24 9.65
CA LEU A 210 0.27 -10.86 9.50
C LEU A 210 0.88 -10.00 10.61
N THR A 211 1.59 -8.93 10.22
CA THR A 211 2.07 -7.88 11.12
C THR A 211 1.40 -6.55 10.77
N THR A 212 0.93 -5.84 11.79
CA THR A 212 0.16 -4.60 11.67
C THR A 212 0.77 -3.51 12.53
N GLN A 213 1.11 -2.40 11.91
CA GLN A 213 1.44 -1.15 12.60
C GLN A 213 0.22 -0.23 12.57
N ARG A 214 -0.06 0.46 13.67
CA ARG A 214 -1.06 1.54 13.71
C ARG A 214 -0.38 2.91 13.81
N ILE A 215 -0.89 3.86 13.03
CA ILE A 215 -0.41 5.23 12.92
C ILE A 215 -1.59 6.18 13.10
N TYR A 216 -1.43 7.20 13.93
CA TYR A 216 -2.36 8.30 14.07
C TYR A 216 -1.81 9.50 13.31
N LEU A 217 -2.65 10.18 12.52
CA LEU A 217 -2.21 11.29 11.66
C LEU A 217 -1.50 12.43 12.40
N ASN A 218 -1.90 12.68 13.65
CA ASN A 218 -1.44 13.81 14.46
C ASN A 218 -0.37 13.39 15.49
N GLU A 219 0.31 12.26 15.26
CA GLU A 219 1.36 11.75 16.12
C GLU A 219 2.65 11.55 15.33
N ASP A 220 3.78 11.69 16.03
CA ASP A 220 5.06 11.28 15.48
C ASP A 220 5.07 9.76 15.28
N TYR A 221 5.59 9.34 14.13
CA TYR A 221 5.69 7.93 13.81
C TYR A 221 6.99 7.62 13.09
N GLU A 222 7.44 6.39 13.29
CA GLU A 222 8.46 5.73 12.51
C GLU A 222 7.80 4.58 11.75
N LEU A 223 8.14 4.39 10.48
CA LEU A 223 7.57 3.29 9.71
C LEU A 223 8.33 1.97 9.96
N LEU A 224 7.63 0.98 10.52
CA LEU A 224 8.21 -0.29 11.00
C LEU A 224 8.33 -1.36 9.91
N GLN A 225 7.91 -1.09 8.68
CA GLN A 225 7.95 -2.03 7.55
C GLN A 225 7.13 -3.32 7.77
N THR A 226 6.04 -3.25 8.55
CA THR A 226 5.07 -4.33 8.75
C THR A 226 4.30 -4.69 7.48
N LYS A 227 3.68 -5.87 7.38
CA LYS A 227 2.85 -6.21 6.21
C LYS A 227 1.69 -5.23 6.00
N GLN A 228 1.06 -4.82 7.10
CA GLN A 228 -0.06 -3.88 7.11
C GLN A 228 0.26 -2.62 7.93
N VAL A 229 -0.24 -1.49 7.46
CA VAL A 229 -0.34 -0.24 8.22
C VAL A 229 -1.81 0.18 8.32
N GLU A 230 -2.27 0.46 9.52
CA GLU A 230 -3.55 1.10 9.80
C GLU A 230 -3.34 2.58 10.11
N VAL A 231 -3.93 3.45 9.31
CA VAL A 231 -3.91 4.89 9.53
C VAL A 231 -5.26 5.32 10.10
N VAL A 232 -5.24 5.76 11.36
CA VAL A 232 -6.42 6.28 12.06
C VAL A 232 -6.66 7.73 11.61
N LEU A 233 -7.76 7.94 10.91
CA LEU A 233 -8.18 9.23 10.35
C LEU A 233 -9.37 9.82 11.09
N ASN A 234 -10.15 8.99 11.81
CA ASN A 234 -11.42 9.38 12.44
C ASN A 234 -12.38 10.06 11.46
N SER A 235 -12.46 9.53 10.24
CA SER A 235 -13.27 10.07 9.14
C SER A 235 -13.87 8.93 8.32
N ASP A 236 -15.09 9.11 7.82
CA ASP A 236 -15.71 8.17 6.86
C ASP A 236 -14.98 8.16 5.50
N GLU A 237 -14.12 9.14 5.26
CA GLU A 237 -13.32 9.25 4.05
C GLU A 237 -11.95 8.61 4.22
N ASN A 238 -11.55 7.82 3.22
CA ASN A 238 -10.26 7.16 3.24
C ASN A 238 -9.09 8.12 2.93
N ILE A 239 -7.88 7.61 3.19
CA ILE A 239 -6.63 8.34 3.04
C ILE A 239 -6.43 8.93 1.63
N ILE A 240 -6.90 8.28 0.56
CA ILE A 240 -6.74 8.78 -0.81
C ILE A 240 -7.56 10.05 -1.00
N LYS A 241 -8.81 10.07 -0.52
CA LYS A 241 -9.69 11.23 -0.69
C LYS A 241 -9.18 12.41 0.13
N LEU A 242 -8.89 12.18 1.41
CA LEU A 242 -8.35 13.22 2.30
C LEU A 242 -6.99 13.75 1.83
N ALA A 243 -6.11 12.90 1.28
CA ALA A 243 -4.83 13.32 0.70
C ALA A 243 -4.97 14.17 -0.57
N ARG A 244 -6.15 14.23 -1.20
CA ARG A 244 -6.40 15.08 -2.38
C ARG A 244 -7.00 16.44 -2.02
N GLU A 245 -7.44 16.62 -0.78
CA GLU A 245 -8.07 17.86 -0.34
C GLU A 245 -7.01 18.94 -0.04
N GLY A 246 -7.41 20.20 -0.23
CA GLY A 246 -6.59 21.36 0.12
C GLY A 246 -5.28 21.48 -0.66
N GLN A 247 -4.35 22.24 -0.09
CA GLN A 247 -3.02 22.45 -0.65
C GLN A 247 -2.08 21.30 -0.24
N LYS A 248 -1.61 20.54 -1.22
CA LYS A 248 -0.82 19.30 -1.00
C LYS A 248 0.38 19.46 -0.09
N GLU A 249 1.18 20.50 -0.30
CA GLU A 249 2.38 20.75 0.52
C GLU A 249 2.08 21.10 1.98
N LYS A 250 0.82 21.38 2.32
CA LYS A 250 0.38 21.68 3.70
C LYS A 250 -0.49 20.56 4.28
N ASN A 251 -0.86 19.56 3.50
CA ASN A 251 -1.74 18.48 3.91
C ASN A 251 -0.91 17.32 4.50
N ASP A 252 -1.02 17.12 5.81
CA ASP A 252 -0.36 16.01 6.51
C ASP A 252 -0.77 14.64 5.99
N VAL A 253 -2.04 14.45 5.61
CA VAL A 253 -2.53 13.20 5.03
C VAL A 253 -1.85 12.92 3.70
N TYR A 254 -1.64 13.96 2.88
CA TYR A 254 -0.90 13.83 1.62
C TYR A 254 0.55 13.42 1.87
N ARG A 255 1.24 14.06 2.82
CA ARG A 255 2.64 13.72 3.18
C ARG A 255 2.75 12.28 3.68
N LEU A 256 1.91 11.90 4.65
CA LEU A 256 1.85 10.54 5.18
C LEU A 256 1.57 9.53 4.07
N TYR A 257 0.58 9.78 3.22
CA TYR A 257 0.25 8.87 2.14
C TYR A 257 1.39 8.71 1.13
N LYS A 258 2.08 9.81 0.76
CA LYS A 258 3.27 9.73 -0.10
C LYS A 258 4.40 8.93 0.56
N THR A 259 4.61 9.07 1.87
CA THR A 259 5.58 8.25 2.61
C THR A 259 5.22 6.77 2.56
N LEU A 260 3.95 6.43 2.76
CA LEU A 260 3.47 5.05 2.67
C LEU A 260 3.64 4.47 1.26
N LEU A 261 3.30 5.23 0.21
CA LEU A 261 3.52 4.80 -1.18
C LEU A 261 5.00 4.56 -1.50
N LYS A 262 5.91 5.41 -1.01
CA LYS A 262 7.36 5.23 -1.17
C LYS A 262 7.89 3.97 -0.48
N ASN A 263 7.18 3.49 0.53
CA ASN A 263 7.49 2.27 1.27
C ASN A 263 6.59 1.10 0.83
N ASP A 264 6.08 1.15 -0.40
CA ASP A 264 5.38 0.05 -1.06
C ASP A 264 4.02 -0.35 -0.45
N TYR A 265 3.39 0.53 0.33
CA TYR A 265 2.05 0.32 0.88
C TYR A 265 0.95 0.80 -0.06
N MET A 266 -0.08 -0.02 -0.25
CA MET A 266 -1.27 0.29 -1.03
C MET A 266 -2.53 0.20 -0.18
N LEU A 267 -3.43 1.19 -0.28
CA LEU A 267 -4.74 1.14 0.37
C LEU A 267 -5.53 -0.09 -0.11
N HIS A 268 -6.09 -0.89 0.79
CA HIS A 268 -6.91 -2.04 0.42
C HIS A 268 -8.30 -2.07 1.09
N ALA A 269 -8.43 -1.40 2.25
CA ALA A 269 -9.70 -1.29 2.96
C ALA A 269 -9.79 0.04 3.71
N HIS A 270 -11.03 0.44 4.02
CA HIS A 270 -11.30 1.55 4.94
C HIS A 270 -12.59 1.26 5.70
N GLU A 271 -12.53 1.32 7.03
CA GLU A 271 -13.66 1.06 7.91
C GLU A 271 -13.47 1.77 9.25
N ASN A 272 -14.57 2.22 9.87
CA ASN A 272 -14.61 2.82 11.21
C ASN A 272 -13.56 3.92 11.43
N GLY A 273 -13.35 4.81 10.45
CA GLY A 273 -12.38 5.88 10.56
C GLY A 273 -10.93 5.48 10.28
N VAL A 274 -10.66 4.24 9.85
CA VAL A 274 -9.30 3.70 9.70
C VAL A 274 -9.07 3.26 8.26
N SER A 275 -8.02 3.80 7.62
CA SER A 275 -7.53 3.32 6.33
C SER A 275 -6.51 2.20 6.54
N LYS A 276 -6.71 1.05 5.89
CA LYS A 276 -5.81 -0.10 5.96
C LYS A 276 -5.01 -0.22 4.67
N LEU A 277 -3.69 -0.15 4.79
CA LEU A 277 -2.76 -0.27 3.68
C LEU A 277 -1.91 -1.53 3.82
N TYR A 278 -1.63 -2.20 2.72
CA TYR A 278 -0.87 -3.46 2.67
C TYR A 278 0.35 -3.32 1.78
N GLN A 279 1.46 -3.97 2.15
CA GLN A 279 2.62 -4.02 1.26
C GLN A 279 2.28 -4.75 -0.03
N ARG A 280 2.59 -4.13 -1.17
CA ARG A 280 2.27 -4.63 -2.51
C ARG A 280 2.80 -6.03 -2.77
N ARG A 281 3.99 -6.35 -2.29
CA ARG A 281 4.61 -7.69 -2.48
C ARG A 281 3.79 -8.85 -1.92
N TYR A 282 2.87 -8.58 -0.97
CA TYR A 282 1.99 -9.57 -0.33
C TYR A 282 0.51 -9.40 -0.75
N VAL A 283 0.22 -8.64 -1.81
CA VAL A 283 -1.15 -8.32 -2.23
C VAL A 283 -1.95 -9.56 -2.67
N ASP A 284 -1.28 -10.64 -3.03
CA ASP A 284 -1.88 -11.96 -3.32
C ASP A 284 -2.60 -12.56 -2.11
N GLU A 285 -2.18 -12.23 -0.88
CA GLU A 285 -2.86 -12.68 0.34
C GLU A 285 -4.26 -12.07 0.50
N LEU A 286 -4.58 -11.00 -0.23
CA LEU A 286 -5.83 -10.27 -0.08
C LEU A 286 -6.95 -10.77 -1.01
N TRP A 287 -6.63 -11.49 -2.11
CA TRP A 287 -7.58 -11.70 -3.21
C TRP A 287 -7.84 -13.19 -3.45
N ASP A 288 -9.11 -13.56 -3.50
CA ASP A 288 -9.55 -14.93 -3.85
C ASP A 288 -9.78 -15.04 -5.36
N ARG A 289 -8.68 -14.99 -6.14
CA ARG A 289 -8.71 -15.10 -7.60
C ARG A 289 -7.78 -16.19 -8.11
N ASN A 290 -8.34 -17.10 -8.90
CA ASN A 290 -7.64 -18.23 -9.49
C ASN A 290 -7.30 -18.03 -10.98
N ASP A 291 -7.67 -16.90 -11.57
CA ASP A 291 -7.42 -16.55 -12.98
C ASP A 291 -6.17 -15.67 -13.19
N LEU A 292 -5.47 -15.33 -12.11
CA LEU A 292 -4.27 -14.51 -12.13
C LEU A 292 -3.02 -15.35 -12.36
N ASN A 293 -2.22 -14.95 -13.35
CA ASN A 293 -0.86 -15.43 -13.58
C ASN A 293 0.12 -14.40 -13.01
N ARG A 294 1.32 -14.83 -12.63
CA ARG A 294 2.35 -13.97 -12.02
C ARG A 294 3.72 -14.20 -12.64
N VAL A 295 4.43 -13.12 -12.95
CA VAL A 295 5.86 -13.12 -13.31
C VAL A 295 6.54 -12.02 -12.52
N GLY A 296 7.49 -12.41 -11.65
CA GLY A 296 8.05 -11.48 -10.66
C GLY A 296 6.95 -10.86 -9.82
N ASP A 297 6.86 -9.54 -9.83
CA ASP A 297 5.84 -8.78 -9.10
C ASP A 297 4.63 -8.36 -9.95
N VAL A 298 4.58 -8.77 -11.22
CA VAL A 298 3.52 -8.43 -12.16
C VAL A 298 2.48 -9.53 -12.20
N TYR A 299 1.21 -9.12 -12.07
CA TYR A 299 0.05 -9.98 -12.26
C TYR A 299 -0.60 -9.72 -13.62
N TYR A 300 -1.21 -10.75 -14.20
CA TYR A 300 -1.99 -10.62 -15.44
C TYR A 300 -3.06 -11.71 -15.58
N THR A 301 -4.12 -11.43 -16.34
CA THR A 301 -5.03 -12.46 -16.83
C THR A 301 -4.68 -12.86 -18.26
N LEU A 302 -5.04 -14.09 -18.64
CA LEU A 302 -4.89 -14.60 -20.01
C LEU A 302 -6.17 -15.32 -20.43
N ASP A 303 -7.01 -14.62 -21.19
CA ASP A 303 -8.29 -15.13 -21.66
C ASP A 303 -8.14 -15.84 -23.02
N GLU A 304 -8.79 -17.00 -23.15
CA GLU A 304 -8.86 -17.74 -24.42
C GLU A 304 -9.83 -17.08 -25.42
N PRO A 305 -9.67 -17.31 -26.74
CA PRO A 305 -10.55 -16.73 -27.75
C PRO A 305 -12.02 -17.21 -27.62
N ILE A 306 -12.98 -16.29 -27.48
CA ILE A 306 -14.43 -16.59 -27.36
C ILE A 306 -14.98 -17.33 -28.60
N ASN A 307 -14.40 -17.10 -29.78
CA ASN A 307 -14.88 -17.62 -31.07
C ASN A 307 -13.97 -18.69 -31.68
N ALA A 308 -13.47 -19.64 -30.88
CA ALA A 308 -12.66 -20.77 -31.34
C ALA A 308 -13.42 -21.82 -32.19
N LYS A 309 -14.68 -21.56 -32.58
CA LYS A 309 -15.67 -22.54 -33.10
C LYS A 309 -15.38 -23.19 -34.46
N ASP A 310 -14.16 -23.13 -34.98
CA ASP A 310 -13.72 -24.01 -36.06
C ASP A 310 -12.59 -24.90 -35.52
N GLY A 311 -12.96 -26.03 -34.92
CA GLY A 311 -12.09 -27.01 -34.23
C GLY A 311 -11.02 -27.69 -35.09
N LYS A 312 -10.55 -27.05 -36.16
CA LYS A 312 -9.49 -27.54 -37.07
C LYS A 312 -8.38 -26.54 -37.38
N ALA A 313 -8.37 -25.33 -36.80
CA ALA A 313 -7.29 -24.35 -37.06
C ALA A 313 -6.80 -23.61 -35.79
N ILE A 314 -6.24 -24.37 -34.84
CA ILE A 314 -5.38 -23.87 -33.74
C ILE A 314 -4.06 -23.26 -34.29
N LYS A 315 -3.80 -23.35 -35.60
CA LYS A 315 -2.49 -23.05 -36.25
C LYS A 315 -2.15 -21.56 -36.43
N ASN A 316 -2.96 -20.61 -35.98
CA ASN A 316 -2.68 -19.18 -36.16
C ASN A 316 -3.17 -18.36 -34.96
N LYS A 317 -2.67 -18.71 -33.77
CA LYS A 317 -2.92 -17.97 -32.54
C LYS A 317 -2.39 -16.55 -32.68
N LYS A 318 -3.09 -15.59 -32.09
CA LYS A 318 -2.67 -14.19 -31.96
C LYS A 318 -2.79 -13.76 -30.51
N LEU A 319 -2.09 -12.71 -30.15
CA LEU A 319 -2.15 -12.13 -28.82
C LEU A 319 -2.40 -10.63 -28.91
N ILE A 320 -3.40 -10.16 -28.17
CA ILE A 320 -3.48 -8.76 -27.79
C ILE A 320 -3.07 -8.63 -26.32
N VAL A 321 -2.08 -7.78 -26.05
CA VAL A 321 -1.68 -7.41 -24.70
C VAL A 321 -2.29 -6.05 -24.41
N ILE A 322 -3.19 -6.00 -23.43
CA ILE A 322 -3.91 -4.80 -23.04
C ILE A 322 -3.30 -4.24 -21.77
N PHE A 323 -2.90 -2.98 -21.85
CA PHE A 323 -2.52 -2.14 -20.73
C PHE A 323 -3.75 -1.31 -20.32
N PRO A 324 -4.43 -1.62 -19.20
CA PRO A 324 -5.64 -0.92 -18.79
C PRO A 324 -5.40 0.58 -18.56
N CYS A 325 -6.42 1.40 -18.82
CA CYS A 325 -6.40 2.82 -18.48
C CYS A 325 -6.75 3.05 -17.00
N MET A 326 -6.84 4.32 -16.58
CA MET A 326 -7.32 4.70 -15.25
C MET A 326 -8.70 4.06 -14.95
N PRO A 327 -9.04 3.81 -13.66
CA PRO A 327 -10.38 3.40 -13.27
C PRO A 327 -11.42 4.47 -13.68
N LYS A 328 -12.70 4.10 -13.63
CA LYS A 328 -13.76 5.11 -13.75
C LYS A 328 -13.73 6.05 -12.54
N TRP A 329 -14.24 7.27 -12.71
CA TRP A 329 -14.27 8.28 -11.65
C TRP A 329 -14.91 7.76 -10.35
N GLU A 330 -16.01 7.01 -10.44
CA GLU A 330 -16.68 6.39 -9.28
C GLU A 330 -15.76 5.49 -8.44
N ASN A 331 -14.71 4.93 -9.06
CA ASN A 331 -13.75 4.05 -8.40
C ASN A 331 -12.44 4.76 -8.00
N PHE A 332 -12.25 6.05 -8.28
CA PHE A 332 -10.98 6.73 -7.97
C PHE A 332 -10.63 6.71 -6.48
N PHE A 333 -11.62 6.68 -5.59
CA PHE A 333 -11.40 6.66 -4.15
C PHE A 333 -11.83 5.33 -3.53
N ASN A 334 -12.17 4.32 -4.33
CA ASN A 334 -12.59 3.04 -3.79
C ASN A 334 -11.41 2.42 -3.01
N PRO A 335 -11.56 1.95 -1.76
CA PRO A 335 -10.46 1.35 -1.02
C PRO A 335 -9.99 0.00 -1.59
N SER A 336 -10.83 -0.69 -2.37
CA SER A 336 -10.47 -1.95 -3.04
C SER A 336 -9.42 -1.72 -4.15
N ILE A 337 -8.31 -2.45 -4.06
CA ILE A 337 -7.24 -2.39 -5.07
C ILE A 337 -7.75 -2.89 -6.42
N THR A 338 -8.57 -3.95 -6.46
CA THR A 338 -9.10 -4.50 -7.72
C THR A 338 -9.97 -3.48 -8.46
N GLU A 339 -10.84 -2.79 -7.74
CA GLU A 339 -11.73 -1.76 -8.29
C GLU A 339 -10.96 -0.54 -8.83
N ARG A 340 -9.85 -0.18 -8.19
CA ARG A 340 -8.97 0.92 -8.62
C ARG A 340 -8.01 0.56 -9.75
N MET A 341 -7.42 -0.64 -9.69
CA MET A 341 -6.20 -0.97 -10.44
C MET A 341 -6.40 -2.05 -11.49
N PHE A 342 -7.52 -2.77 -11.43
CA PHE A 342 -7.82 -3.87 -12.34
C PHE A 342 -9.22 -3.78 -12.93
N ASN A 343 -9.53 -2.60 -13.48
CA ASN A 343 -10.73 -2.44 -14.27
C ASN A 343 -10.65 -3.25 -15.58
N LYS A 344 -11.77 -3.87 -15.98
CA LYS A 344 -11.92 -4.49 -17.31
C LYS A 344 -12.02 -3.40 -18.39
N PHE A 345 -10.89 -2.74 -18.66
CA PHE A 345 -10.78 -1.73 -19.71
C PHE A 345 -11.13 -2.34 -21.08
N TYR A 346 -12.08 -1.73 -21.77
CA TYR A 346 -12.66 -2.23 -23.02
C TYR A 346 -13.24 -3.64 -22.88
N ASN A 347 -14.15 -3.82 -21.91
CA ASN A 347 -14.90 -5.06 -21.74
C ASN A 347 -15.63 -5.46 -23.05
N GLY A 348 -15.44 -6.70 -23.51
CA GLY A 348 -16.02 -7.22 -24.74
C GLY A 348 -15.27 -6.86 -26.02
N ILE A 349 -14.05 -6.31 -25.94
CA ILE A 349 -13.19 -6.10 -27.11
C ILE A 349 -12.97 -7.40 -27.88
N GLU A 350 -12.93 -8.53 -27.18
CA GLU A 350 -12.73 -9.88 -27.70
C GLU A 350 -13.76 -10.23 -28.80
N SER A 351 -14.99 -9.73 -28.67
CA SER A 351 -16.06 -9.95 -29.67
C SER A 351 -15.89 -9.11 -30.95
N LYS A 352 -15.03 -8.08 -30.91
CA LYS A 352 -14.79 -7.11 -31.99
C LYS A 352 -13.44 -7.32 -32.71
N LEU A 353 -12.63 -8.25 -32.22
CA LEU A 353 -11.36 -8.63 -32.82
C LEU A 353 -11.53 -9.79 -33.80
N THR A 354 -10.50 -10.03 -34.60
CA THR A 354 -10.42 -11.19 -35.48
C THR A 354 -10.41 -12.51 -34.69
N LYS A 355 -10.64 -13.64 -35.36
CA LYS A 355 -10.67 -14.96 -34.73
C LYS A 355 -9.30 -15.33 -34.13
N ASN A 356 -9.30 -16.23 -33.16
CA ASN A 356 -8.09 -16.84 -32.55
C ASN A 356 -7.16 -15.85 -31.82
N VAL A 357 -7.70 -14.78 -31.25
CA VAL A 357 -6.95 -13.80 -30.46
C VAL A 357 -7.10 -14.12 -28.97
N TYR A 358 -5.99 -14.46 -28.32
CA TYR A 358 -5.86 -14.50 -26.87
C TYR A 358 -5.74 -13.07 -26.34
N THR A 359 -6.28 -12.82 -25.15
CA THR A 359 -6.24 -11.50 -24.52
C THR A 359 -5.47 -11.58 -23.22
N MET A 360 -4.31 -10.92 -23.17
CA MET A 360 -3.54 -10.72 -21.93
C MET A 360 -3.85 -9.34 -21.36
N ARG A 361 -4.15 -9.23 -20.07
CA ARG A 361 -4.39 -7.95 -19.39
C ARG A 361 -3.40 -7.77 -18.25
N ILE A 362 -2.51 -6.78 -18.37
CA ILE A 362 -1.44 -6.55 -17.40
C ILE A 362 -1.94 -5.65 -16.28
N MET A 363 -1.62 -6.02 -15.05
CA MET A 363 -1.98 -5.26 -13.86
C MET A 363 -0.85 -4.29 -13.49
N ASP A 364 -1.18 -3.01 -13.37
CA ASP A 364 -0.27 -2.00 -12.85
C ASP A 364 -0.54 -1.82 -11.36
N LEU A 365 -0.07 -2.79 -10.55
CA LEU A 365 -0.27 -2.80 -9.10
C LEU A 365 0.78 -1.97 -8.37
N ASN A 366 1.02 -0.73 -8.78
CA ASN A 366 2.00 0.14 -8.13
C ASN A 366 1.39 1.51 -7.84
N VAL A 367 1.79 2.12 -6.71
CA VAL A 367 1.24 3.37 -6.19
C VAL A 367 -0.31 3.36 -6.11
N THR A 368 -0.97 4.51 -6.28
CA THR A 368 -2.43 4.63 -6.10
C THR A 368 -3.26 4.13 -7.29
N TYR A 369 -2.83 4.45 -8.52
CA TYR A 369 -3.57 4.17 -9.77
C TYR A 369 -2.72 3.48 -10.84
N GLY A 370 -1.53 3.02 -10.46
CA GLY A 370 -0.52 2.47 -11.35
C GLY A 370 0.59 3.48 -11.60
N SER A 371 1.81 2.98 -11.83
CA SER A 371 2.96 3.80 -12.21
C SER A 371 2.97 4.16 -13.70
N HIS A 372 1.88 3.87 -14.42
CA HIS A 372 1.79 3.89 -15.89
C HIS A 372 2.73 2.86 -16.52
N PHE A 373 2.89 1.72 -15.84
CA PHE A 373 3.72 0.59 -16.26
C PHE A 373 5.21 0.92 -16.38
N ILE A 374 5.70 1.87 -15.58
CA ILE A 374 7.10 2.32 -15.54
C ILE A 374 7.67 2.06 -14.16
N ASN A 375 8.96 1.77 -14.08
CA ASN A 375 9.65 1.57 -12.80
C ASN A 375 9.44 2.76 -11.85
N THR A 376 9.39 2.47 -10.57
CA THR A 376 9.38 3.46 -9.48
C THR A 376 10.46 3.11 -8.47
N ASP A 377 10.80 4.04 -7.59
CA ASP A 377 11.79 3.80 -6.52
C ASP A 377 11.39 2.62 -5.60
N ASN A 378 10.08 2.39 -5.40
CA ASN A 378 9.55 1.26 -4.61
C ASN A 378 9.29 -0.01 -5.44
N ASN A 379 9.52 0.02 -6.75
CA ASN A 379 9.38 -1.13 -7.65
C ASN A 379 10.27 -0.97 -8.89
N GLU A 380 11.56 -1.24 -8.71
CA GLU A 380 12.59 -1.06 -9.74
C GLU A 380 12.61 -2.18 -10.79
N THR A 381 11.81 -3.23 -10.60
CA THR A 381 11.80 -4.40 -11.49
C THR A 381 10.55 -4.50 -12.37
N LEU A 382 9.57 -3.62 -12.19
CA LEU A 382 8.29 -3.64 -12.91
C LEU A 382 8.47 -3.80 -14.42
N GLU A 383 9.37 -3.03 -15.03
CA GLU A 383 9.54 -3.05 -16.48
C GLU A 383 10.21 -4.32 -17.02
N ARG A 384 11.07 -4.94 -16.21
CA ARG A 384 11.64 -6.24 -16.54
C ARG A 384 10.55 -7.30 -16.45
N ASP A 385 9.79 -7.28 -15.36
CA ASP A 385 8.76 -8.27 -15.08
C ASP A 385 7.61 -8.22 -16.11
N ILE A 386 7.20 -7.02 -16.55
CA ILE A 386 6.24 -6.87 -17.67
C ILE A 386 6.81 -7.44 -18.96
N SER A 387 8.08 -7.17 -19.27
CA SER A 387 8.73 -7.69 -20.48
C SER A 387 8.77 -9.23 -20.45
N HIS A 388 9.16 -9.81 -19.31
CA HIS A 388 9.20 -11.25 -19.10
C HIS A 388 7.81 -11.88 -19.19
N ALA A 389 6.78 -11.26 -18.60
CA ALA A 389 5.41 -11.76 -18.70
C ALA A 389 4.92 -11.86 -20.15
N ILE A 390 5.22 -10.86 -20.99
CA ILE A 390 4.85 -10.88 -22.42
C ILE A 390 5.63 -11.98 -23.15
N ILE A 391 6.92 -12.14 -22.87
CA ILE A 391 7.78 -13.16 -23.48
C ILE A 391 7.33 -14.58 -23.08
N GLU A 392 7.00 -14.80 -21.81
CA GLU A 392 6.52 -16.09 -21.31
C GLU A 392 5.20 -16.49 -21.98
N VAL A 393 4.25 -15.55 -22.12
CA VAL A 393 2.99 -15.83 -22.84
C VAL A 393 3.24 -16.09 -24.32
N LYS A 394 4.16 -15.36 -24.95
CA LYS A 394 4.58 -15.61 -26.34
C LYS A 394 5.09 -17.06 -26.50
N GLU A 395 5.97 -17.51 -25.62
CA GLU A 395 6.55 -18.86 -25.65
C GLU A 395 5.49 -19.93 -25.37
N LYS A 396 4.69 -19.75 -24.30
CA LYS A 396 3.60 -20.65 -23.91
C LYS A 396 2.58 -20.87 -25.04
N LEU A 397 2.31 -19.82 -25.83
CA LEU A 397 1.38 -19.88 -26.95
C LEU A 397 2.06 -20.20 -28.29
N ASN A 398 3.38 -20.34 -28.32
CA ASN A 398 4.20 -20.54 -29.52
C ASN A 398 3.95 -19.48 -30.61
N LEU A 399 4.03 -18.21 -30.22
CA LEU A 399 3.76 -17.04 -31.07
C LEU A 399 5.05 -16.44 -31.64
N GLN A 400 4.94 -15.82 -32.81
CA GLN A 400 5.98 -14.96 -33.37
C GLN A 400 5.70 -13.49 -33.02
N ASP A 401 6.71 -12.61 -33.12
CA ASP A 401 6.54 -11.18 -32.76
C ASP A 401 5.45 -10.47 -33.56
N ASN A 402 5.26 -10.88 -34.82
CA ASN A 402 4.20 -10.36 -35.69
C ASN A 402 2.79 -10.84 -35.28
N ASP A 403 2.66 -11.79 -34.37
CA ASP A 403 1.37 -12.29 -33.87
C ASP A 403 0.86 -11.50 -32.66
N ILE A 404 1.69 -10.59 -32.13
CA ILE A 404 1.45 -9.86 -30.89
C ILE A 404 1.17 -8.39 -31.18
N VAL A 405 0.14 -7.85 -30.55
CA VAL A 405 -0.22 -6.43 -30.60
C VAL A 405 -0.40 -5.89 -29.19
N LEU A 406 0.35 -4.84 -28.84
CA LEU A 406 0.19 -4.12 -27.59
C LEU A 406 -0.83 -2.99 -27.75
N TYR A 407 -1.71 -2.82 -26.77
CA TYR A 407 -2.79 -1.83 -26.85
C TYR A 407 -3.05 -1.15 -25.51
N GLY A 408 -3.28 0.16 -25.54
CA GLY A 408 -3.80 0.89 -24.40
C GLY A 408 -4.08 2.36 -24.71
N ALA A 409 -4.77 3.02 -23.78
CA ALA A 409 -5.05 4.45 -23.84
C ALA A 409 -4.61 5.18 -22.57
N SER A 410 -4.24 6.46 -22.65
CA SER A 410 -3.79 7.25 -21.49
C SER A 410 -2.57 6.57 -20.81
N LYS A 411 -2.65 6.23 -19.52
CA LYS A 411 -1.61 5.43 -18.85
C LYS A 411 -1.33 4.09 -19.54
N GLY A 412 -2.37 3.46 -20.10
CA GLY A 412 -2.23 2.23 -20.87
C GLY A 412 -1.57 2.46 -22.22
N GLY A 413 -1.79 3.64 -22.81
CA GLY A 413 -1.10 4.07 -24.03
C GLY A 413 0.40 4.22 -23.78
N THR A 414 0.77 4.74 -22.60
CA THR A 414 2.18 4.79 -22.15
C THR A 414 2.79 3.40 -22.15
N GLY A 415 2.16 2.42 -21.47
CA GLY A 415 2.63 1.03 -21.48
C GLY A 415 2.74 0.45 -22.89
N ALA A 416 1.68 0.55 -23.69
CA ALA A 416 1.67 0.00 -25.05
C ALA A 416 2.79 0.57 -25.94
N LEU A 417 3.04 1.88 -25.89
CA LEU A 417 4.11 2.52 -26.65
C LEU A 417 5.50 2.14 -26.11
N TYR A 418 5.66 2.18 -24.79
CA TYR A 418 6.93 1.91 -24.12
C TYR A 418 7.43 0.50 -24.39
N TYR A 419 6.60 -0.52 -24.11
CA TYR A 419 6.94 -1.91 -24.37
C TYR A 419 6.92 -2.27 -25.85
N GLY A 420 6.11 -1.55 -26.65
CA GLY A 420 6.09 -1.71 -28.11
C GLY A 420 7.44 -1.31 -28.71
N ALA A 421 8.01 -0.20 -28.23
CA ALA A 421 9.36 0.22 -28.57
C ALA A 421 10.41 -0.74 -28.00
N LYS A 422 10.38 -1.04 -26.70
CA LYS A 422 11.38 -1.86 -25.99
C LYS A 422 11.52 -3.29 -26.53
N LEU A 423 10.40 -3.93 -26.90
CA LEU A 423 10.37 -5.30 -27.42
C LEU A 423 10.27 -5.36 -28.95
N ASP A 424 10.29 -4.20 -29.62
CA ASP A 424 9.99 -4.04 -31.05
C ASP A 424 8.72 -4.79 -31.52
N LEU A 425 7.66 -4.78 -30.70
CA LEU A 425 6.36 -5.36 -31.04
C LEU A 425 5.47 -4.34 -31.76
N LYS A 426 4.36 -4.82 -32.33
CA LYS A 426 3.32 -3.92 -32.83
C LYS A 426 2.62 -3.25 -31.67
N CYS A 427 2.31 -1.96 -31.80
CA CYS A 427 1.52 -1.29 -30.79
C CYS A 427 0.50 -0.31 -31.37
N LEU A 428 -0.62 -0.16 -30.66
CA LEU A 428 -1.52 0.98 -30.78
C LEU A 428 -1.58 1.69 -29.43
N ALA A 429 -1.02 2.88 -29.36
CA ALA A 429 -1.09 3.76 -28.21
C ALA A 429 -2.06 4.92 -28.49
N VAL A 430 -3.08 5.07 -27.65
CA VAL A 430 -4.06 6.16 -27.76
C VAL A 430 -3.81 7.19 -26.68
N ASP A 431 -3.41 8.39 -27.08
CA ASP A 431 -3.02 9.52 -26.25
C ASP A 431 -2.12 9.11 -25.06
N PRO A 432 -0.93 8.55 -25.31
CA PRO A 432 -0.04 8.09 -24.23
C PRO A 432 0.43 9.25 -23.34
N ILE A 433 0.48 9.03 -22.02
CA ILE A 433 1.08 9.96 -21.06
C ILE A 433 2.60 9.74 -21.04
N ILE A 434 3.30 10.39 -21.97
CA ILE A 434 4.78 10.30 -22.11
C ILE A 434 5.49 11.16 -21.06
N HIS A 435 4.90 12.29 -20.67
CA HIS A 435 5.48 13.24 -19.72
C HIS A 435 4.52 13.53 -18.57
N LEU A 436 5.03 13.63 -17.33
CA LEU A 436 4.22 13.85 -16.12
C LEU A 436 4.06 15.32 -15.69
N GLY A 437 4.84 16.26 -16.23
CA GLY A 437 4.83 17.70 -15.89
C GLY A 437 3.47 18.28 -15.48
N GLN A 438 2.50 18.37 -16.41
CA GLN A 438 1.17 18.91 -16.10
C GLN A 438 0.37 18.04 -15.11
N TYR A 439 0.57 16.72 -15.12
CA TYR A 439 -0.09 15.80 -14.20
C TYR A 439 0.46 15.91 -12.75
N ASN A 440 1.72 16.33 -12.62
CA ASN A 440 2.41 16.50 -11.34
C ASN A 440 2.10 17.83 -10.66
N GLU A 441 1.58 18.83 -11.37
CA GLU A 441 1.22 20.15 -10.79
C GLU A 441 0.24 19.97 -9.62
N ASN A 442 -0.84 19.23 -9.86
CA ASN A 442 -1.82 18.87 -8.84
C ASN A 442 -1.61 17.45 -8.29
N ASP A 443 -0.57 16.74 -8.73
CA ASP A 443 -0.22 15.33 -8.44
C ASP A 443 -1.43 14.40 -8.22
N THR A 444 -2.49 14.53 -9.01
CA THR A 444 -3.78 13.86 -8.73
C THR A 444 -3.70 12.34 -8.84
N HIS A 445 -2.61 11.84 -9.44
CA HIS A 445 -2.31 10.42 -9.55
C HIS A 445 -1.25 9.92 -8.55
N PHE A 446 -0.70 10.81 -7.71
CA PHE A 446 0.34 10.52 -6.72
C PHE A 446 1.68 10.03 -7.33
N LEU A 447 2.02 10.46 -8.54
CA LEU A 447 3.20 10.05 -9.29
C LEU A 447 4.38 11.02 -9.18
N ARG A 448 4.16 12.24 -8.68
CA ARG A 448 5.23 13.24 -8.52
C ARG A 448 6.31 12.68 -7.60
N GLY A 449 7.54 12.60 -8.13
CA GLY A 449 8.69 12.04 -7.41
C GLY A 449 8.57 10.54 -7.09
N MET A 450 7.80 9.77 -7.86
CA MET A 450 7.74 8.31 -7.75
C MET A 450 8.39 7.60 -8.94
N ARG A 451 8.45 8.24 -10.12
CA ARG A 451 9.07 7.70 -11.34
C ARG A 451 9.64 8.79 -12.23
N THR A 452 10.39 8.37 -13.25
CA THR A 452 10.90 9.24 -14.33
C THR A 452 9.78 10.08 -14.94
N VAL A 453 10.04 11.38 -15.09
CA VAL A 453 9.03 12.38 -15.51
C VAL A 453 8.81 12.38 -17.03
N ASP A 454 9.88 12.34 -17.83
CA ASP A 454 9.84 12.30 -19.30
C ASP A 454 10.35 10.95 -19.82
N LEU A 455 9.54 10.26 -20.60
CA LEU A 455 9.90 8.97 -21.21
C LEU A 455 10.38 9.11 -22.66
N SER A 456 10.36 10.32 -23.23
CA SER A 456 10.59 10.54 -24.67
C SER A 456 11.94 9.98 -25.14
N ASP A 457 13.01 10.27 -24.41
CA ASP A 457 14.37 9.87 -24.79
C ASP A 457 14.55 8.35 -24.70
N GLN A 458 13.99 7.74 -23.66
CA GLN A 458 14.05 6.29 -23.47
C GLN A 458 13.27 5.53 -24.56
N ILE A 459 12.06 6.01 -24.90
CA ILE A 459 11.25 5.45 -25.99
C ILE A 459 12.01 5.58 -27.32
N ASN A 460 12.57 6.75 -27.62
CA ASN A 460 13.34 6.97 -28.85
C ASN A 460 14.63 6.14 -28.90
N ALA A 461 15.28 5.92 -27.76
CA ALA A 461 16.44 5.04 -27.66
C ALA A 461 16.09 3.57 -27.98
N TYR A 462 14.93 3.07 -27.55
CA TYR A 462 14.47 1.74 -27.96
C TYR A 462 14.14 1.69 -29.46
N LEU A 463 13.44 2.71 -29.98
CA LEU A 463 13.09 2.79 -31.40
C LEU A 463 14.32 2.88 -32.32
N SER A 464 15.41 3.47 -31.87
CA SER A 464 16.66 3.54 -32.64
C SER A 464 17.42 2.22 -32.67
N GLN A 465 17.26 1.38 -31.63
CA GLN A 465 17.81 0.02 -31.57
C GLN A 465 16.99 -0.96 -32.44
N GLY A 466 15.68 -0.75 -32.54
CA GLY A 466 14.78 -1.57 -33.34
C GLY A 466 13.40 -0.92 -33.50
N SER A 467 12.96 -0.77 -34.75
CA SER A 467 11.61 -0.30 -35.09
C SER A 467 11.14 -1.02 -36.36
N LYS A 468 11.12 -2.36 -36.35
CA LYS A 468 10.76 -3.18 -37.52
C LYS A 468 9.25 -3.39 -37.63
N LEU A 469 8.55 -3.49 -36.50
CA LEU A 469 7.10 -3.68 -36.48
C LEU A 469 6.35 -2.35 -36.33
N GLU A 470 5.17 -2.31 -36.94
CA GLU A 470 4.32 -1.11 -37.03
C GLU A 470 3.82 -0.63 -35.67
N LYS A 471 3.94 0.67 -35.43
CA LYS A 471 3.54 1.32 -34.18
C LYS A 471 2.67 2.52 -34.51
N TYR A 472 1.42 2.50 -34.05
CA TYR A 472 0.47 3.60 -34.23
C TYR A 472 0.31 4.38 -32.93
N ILE A 473 0.41 5.70 -33.03
CA ILE A 473 0.12 6.62 -31.93
C ILE A 473 -1.00 7.55 -32.37
N ILE A 474 -2.15 7.49 -31.70
CA ILE A 474 -3.27 8.40 -31.95
C ILE A 474 -3.23 9.47 -30.86
N GLY A 475 -3.04 10.73 -31.23
CA GLY A 475 -3.16 11.88 -30.31
C GLY A 475 -4.10 12.93 -30.89
N SER A 476 -4.34 14.01 -30.16
CA SER A 476 -5.13 15.14 -30.67
C SER A 476 -4.44 16.46 -30.37
N GLU A 477 -4.32 17.34 -31.37
CA GLU A 477 -3.78 18.69 -31.18
C GLU A 477 -4.56 19.54 -30.16
N ASN A 478 -5.83 19.20 -29.92
CA ASN A 478 -6.65 19.83 -28.88
C ASN A 478 -6.15 19.53 -27.45
N ILE A 479 -5.41 18.43 -27.26
CA ILE A 479 -4.74 18.08 -26.00
C ILE A 479 -3.26 18.44 -26.13
N ALA A 480 -2.99 19.75 -26.19
CA ALA A 480 -1.69 20.31 -26.57
C ALA A 480 -0.50 19.72 -25.80
N PHE A 481 -0.65 19.49 -24.49
CA PHE A 481 0.43 18.96 -23.67
C PHE A 481 0.85 17.55 -24.11
N ASN A 482 -0.08 16.59 -24.17
CA ASN A 482 0.23 15.22 -24.59
C ASN A 482 0.71 15.19 -26.05
N PHE A 483 0.04 15.95 -26.93
CA PHE A 483 0.36 15.98 -28.36
C PHE A 483 1.78 16.50 -28.64
N LYS A 484 2.25 17.47 -27.85
CA LYS A 484 3.64 17.95 -27.90
C LYS A 484 4.64 16.81 -27.69
N TYR A 485 4.44 15.94 -26.70
CA TYR A 485 5.36 14.83 -26.42
C TYR A 485 5.17 13.67 -27.41
N ILE A 486 3.96 13.40 -27.88
CA ILE A 486 3.72 12.45 -28.99
C ILE A 486 4.51 12.85 -30.24
N SER A 487 4.57 14.16 -30.52
CA SER A 487 5.29 14.70 -31.68
C SER A 487 6.82 14.53 -31.60
N LYS A 488 7.37 14.29 -30.39
CA LYS A 488 8.80 14.00 -30.19
C LYS A 488 9.18 12.55 -30.47
N ILE A 489 8.21 11.64 -30.55
CA ILE A 489 8.49 10.21 -30.73
C ILE A 489 8.83 9.92 -32.18
N THR A 490 10.03 9.43 -32.44
CA THR A 490 10.58 9.20 -33.78
C THR A 490 10.99 7.74 -33.95
N GLY A 491 10.67 7.16 -35.11
CA GLY A 491 11.04 5.80 -35.46
C GLY A 491 10.52 5.43 -36.85
N THR A 492 11.26 4.58 -37.58
CA THR A 492 10.99 4.29 -38.99
C THR A 492 9.60 3.71 -39.23
N ASN A 493 9.09 2.89 -38.32
CA ASN A 493 7.75 2.30 -38.41
C ASN A 493 6.76 2.88 -37.39
N VAL A 494 6.99 4.11 -36.93
CA VAL A 494 6.07 4.86 -36.07
C VAL A 494 5.19 5.78 -36.91
N THR A 495 3.88 5.54 -36.88
CA THR A 495 2.88 6.42 -37.49
C THR A 495 2.12 7.18 -36.41
N ARG A 496 2.23 8.51 -36.44
CA ARG A 496 1.49 9.41 -35.55
C ARG A 496 0.27 9.95 -36.28
N LEU A 497 -0.89 9.85 -35.65
CA LEU A 497 -2.17 10.30 -36.17
C LEU A 497 -2.71 11.41 -35.28
N ASN A 498 -3.04 12.53 -35.90
CA ASN A 498 -3.70 13.64 -35.23
C ASN A 498 -5.22 13.52 -35.43
N LYS A 499 -5.94 13.16 -34.37
CA LYS A 499 -7.40 13.15 -34.35
C LYS A 499 -7.89 14.59 -34.16
N LYS A 500 -8.36 15.17 -35.25
CA LYS A 500 -9.06 16.46 -35.27
C LYS A 500 -10.54 16.22 -35.06
N ASP A 501 -11.03 16.60 -33.88
CA ASP A 501 -12.43 16.45 -33.50
C ASP A 501 -12.76 17.50 -32.42
N GLU A 502 -13.71 18.38 -32.70
CA GLU A 502 -14.13 19.45 -31.78
C GLU A 502 -14.70 18.92 -30.45
N LYS A 503 -15.09 17.64 -30.39
CA LYS A 503 -15.56 16.99 -29.15
C LYS A 503 -14.43 16.62 -28.20
N ILE A 504 -13.17 16.63 -28.66
CA ILE A 504 -12.01 16.37 -27.80
C ILE A 504 -11.65 17.66 -27.08
N LYS A 505 -11.99 17.72 -25.78
CA LYS A 505 -11.73 18.88 -24.92
C LYS A 505 -10.77 18.56 -23.79
N ILE A 506 -10.80 17.31 -23.31
CA ILE A 506 -9.92 16.82 -22.26
C ILE A 506 -9.26 15.51 -22.67
N HIS A 507 -8.16 15.19 -22.00
CA HIS A 507 -7.36 13.96 -22.21
C HIS A 507 -8.19 12.69 -22.42
N SER A 508 -9.18 12.47 -21.53
CA SER A 508 -10.01 11.26 -21.58
C SER A 508 -10.87 11.15 -22.85
N ASP A 509 -11.13 12.25 -23.55
CA ASP A 509 -12.00 12.28 -24.73
C ASP A 509 -11.33 11.62 -25.95
N VAL A 510 -10.00 11.65 -26.06
CA VAL A 510 -9.30 11.10 -27.22
C VAL A 510 -9.63 9.62 -27.38
N SER A 511 -9.57 8.85 -26.29
CA SER A 511 -9.88 7.41 -26.30
C SER A 511 -11.32 7.10 -26.69
N ARG A 512 -12.28 7.91 -26.22
CA ARG A 512 -13.72 7.72 -26.49
C ARG A 512 -14.08 8.04 -27.94
N ASN A 513 -13.40 9.02 -28.54
CA ASN A 513 -13.67 9.48 -29.90
C ASN A 513 -12.82 8.78 -30.97
N THR A 514 -12.00 7.78 -30.60
CA THR A 514 -11.11 7.05 -31.53
C THR A 514 -11.33 5.53 -31.50
N VAL A 515 -12.44 5.07 -30.92
CA VAL A 515 -12.74 3.64 -30.75
C VAL A 515 -12.78 2.90 -32.09
N MET A 516 -13.34 3.52 -33.14
CA MET A 516 -13.48 2.88 -34.45
C MET A 516 -12.13 2.77 -35.16
N GLU A 517 -11.34 3.84 -35.12
CA GLU A 517 -9.97 3.86 -35.62
C GLU A 517 -9.11 2.82 -34.87
N ALA A 518 -9.25 2.75 -33.55
CA ALA A 518 -8.54 1.77 -32.75
C ALA A 518 -8.89 0.34 -33.16
N LEU A 519 -10.18 0.00 -33.29
CA LEU A 519 -10.61 -1.34 -33.75
C LEU A 519 -10.09 -1.67 -35.16
N MET A 520 -10.07 -0.69 -36.06
CA MET A 520 -9.53 -0.85 -37.41
C MET A 520 -8.04 -1.20 -37.35
N PHE A 521 -7.24 -0.42 -36.62
CA PHE A 521 -5.80 -0.67 -36.50
C PHE A 521 -5.49 -1.99 -35.80
N LEU A 522 -6.19 -2.31 -34.71
CA LEU A 522 -6.02 -3.58 -33.99
C LEU A 522 -6.26 -4.77 -34.92
N ASN A 523 -7.40 -4.80 -35.61
CA ASN A 523 -7.71 -5.89 -36.53
C ASN A 523 -6.73 -5.96 -37.71
N LYS A 524 -6.32 -4.81 -38.26
CA LYS A 524 -5.31 -4.75 -39.32
C LYS A 524 -3.97 -5.36 -38.86
N MET A 525 -3.50 -4.97 -37.68
CA MET A 525 -2.25 -5.45 -37.09
C MET A 525 -2.32 -6.94 -36.79
N LEU A 526 -3.41 -7.43 -36.17
CA LEU A 526 -3.61 -8.85 -35.85
C LEU A 526 -3.72 -9.74 -37.10
N LEU A 527 -4.27 -9.20 -38.20
CA LEU A 527 -4.36 -9.90 -39.48
C LEU A 527 -3.07 -9.87 -40.31
N ASN A 528 -2.02 -9.16 -39.88
CA ASN A 528 -0.79 -8.96 -40.67
C ASN A 528 -1.06 -8.35 -42.06
N LYS A 529 -2.09 -7.50 -42.22
CA LYS A 529 -2.48 -6.96 -43.53
C LYS A 529 -1.97 -5.52 -43.76
N ARG A 530 -1.64 -5.21 -45.01
CA ARG A 530 -1.45 -3.83 -45.48
C ARG A 530 -2.82 -3.15 -45.65
N LEU A 531 -2.90 -1.85 -45.33
CA LEU A 531 -4.16 -1.07 -45.27
C LEU A 531 -4.96 -1.12 -46.58
N PHE A 532 -4.28 -1.24 -47.73
CA PHE A 532 -4.89 -1.37 -49.07
C PHE A 532 -5.87 -2.55 -49.19
N THR A 533 -5.70 -3.61 -48.39
CA THR A 533 -6.60 -4.78 -48.39
C THR A 533 -7.91 -4.53 -47.62
N ALA A 534 -7.94 -3.57 -46.69
CA ALA A 534 -9.15 -3.19 -45.96
C ALA A 534 -10.09 -2.33 -46.82
N VAL A 535 -9.53 -1.51 -47.70
CA VAL A 535 -10.30 -0.75 -48.71
C VAL A 535 -11.03 -1.68 -49.68
N PHE A 536 -10.47 -2.86 -50.00
CA PHE A 536 -11.17 -3.88 -50.78
C PHE A 536 -12.40 -4.48 -50.09
N TYR A 537 -12.39 -4.57 -48.76
CA TYR A 537 -13.57 -5.00 -47.99
C TYR A 537 -14.68 -3.93 -48.02
N LEU A 538 -14.29 -2.65 -47.94
CA LEU A 538 -15.22 -1.51 -48.03
C LEU A 538 -15.74 -1.29 -49.46
N SER A 539 -14.90 -1.47 -50.49
CA SER A 539 -15.33 -1.40 -51.90
C SER A 539 -16.23 -2.57 -52.28
N GLY A 540 -16.03 -3.75 -51.68
CA GLY A 540 -16.96 -4.88 -51.75
C GLY A 540 -18.32 -4.58 -51.13
N MET A 541 -18.36 -3.84 -50.00
CA MET A 541 -19.60 -3.35 -49.39
C MET A 541 -20.28 -2.29 -50.24
N GLU A 542 -19.54 -1.33 -50.82
CA GLU A 542 -20.10 -0.37 -51.78
C GLU A 542 -20.71 -1.08 -53.00
N LYS A 543 -20.04 -2.10 -53.54
CA LYS A 543 -20.59 -2.93 -54.62
C LYS A 543 -21.87 -3.65 -54.21
N LYS A 544 -21.93 -4.22 -53.00
CA LYS A 544 -23.16 -4.84 -52.46
C LYS A 544 -24.28 -3.82 -52.24
N LEU A 545 -23.97 -2.61 -51.76
CA LEU A 545 -24.93 -1.52 -51.59
C LEU A 545 -25.46 -1.00 -52.94
N ARG A 546 -24.60 -0.87 -53.95
CA ARG A 546 -25.02 -0.53 -55.32
C ARG A 546 -25.86 -1.63 -55.95
N TYR A 547 -25.51 -2.90 -55.74
CA TYR A 547 -26.32 -4.04 -56.19
C TYR A 547 -27.71 -4.06 -55.53
N LEU A 548 -27.79 -3.91 -54.20
CA LEU A 548 -29.05 -3.84 -53.47
C LEU A 548 -29.91 -2.63 -53.90
N LYS A 549 -29.30 -1.46 -54.13
CA LYS A 549 -29.99 -0.29 -54.69
C LYS A 549 -30.51 -0.56 -56.11
N GLY A 550 -29.72 -1.25 -56.95
CA GLY A 550 -30.13 -1.65 -58.30
C GLY A 550 -31.30 -2.62 -58.29
N VAL A 551 -31.26 -3.64 -57.42
CA VAL A 551 -32.36 -4.61 -57.25
C VAL A 551 -33.63 -3.94 -56.72
N ALA A 552 -33.51 -3.02 -55.76
CA ALA A 552 -34.64 -2.25 -55.25
C ALA A 552 -35.26 -1.33 -56.31
N LEU A 553 -34.44 -0.73 -57.17
CA LEU A 553 -34.91 0.10 -58.29
C LEU A 553 -35.63 -0.76 -59.33
N LEU A 554 -35.07 -1.93 -59.69
CA LEU A 554 -35.66 -2.88 -60.63
C LEU A 554 -37.02 -3.39 -60.14
N TYR A 555 -37.12 -3.74 -58.85
CA TYR A 555 -38.37 -4.14 -58.21
C TYR A 555 -39.41 -3.03 -58.28
N LYS A 556 -39.03 -1.78 -58.00
CA LYS A 556 -39.92 -0.61 -58.05
C LYS A 556 -40.42 -0.30 -59.47
N THR A 557 -39.58 -0.52 -60.48
CA THR A 557 -39.95 -0.38 -61.90
C THR A 557 -40.88 -1.51 -62.35
N MET A 558 -40.63 -2.75 -61.91
CA MET A 558 -41.51 -3.89 -62.21
C MET A 558 -42.88 -3.80 -61.53
N THR A 559 -42.97 -3.21 -60.33
CA THR A 559 -44.27 -2.98 -59.65
C THR A 559 -45.07 -1.82 -60.22
N LYS A 560 -44.50 -1.00 -61.11
CA LYS A 560 -45.20 0.07 -61.85
C LYS A 560 -45.74 -0.37 -63.23
N ILE A 561 -45.46 -1.62 -63.64
CA ILE A 561 -45.88 -2.21 -64.92
C ILE A 561 -47.03 -3.22 -64.72
N LYS A 562 -47.58 -3.32 -63.51
CA LYS A 562 -48.94 -3.83 -63.26
C LYS A 562 -49.86 -2.65 -63.03
#